data_AF-A0A954V7J2-F1
#
_entry.id   AF-A0A954V7J2-F1
#
_cell.length_a   1.000
_cell.length_b   1.000
_cell.length_c   1.000
_cell.angle_alpha   90.00
_cell.angle_beta   90.00
_cell.angle_gamma   90.00
#
_symmetry.space_group_name_H-M   'P 1'
#
loop_
_entity.id
_entity.type
_entity.pdbx_description
1 polymer ?
#
loop_
_entity_poly.entity_id
_entity_poly.type
_entity_poly.pdbx_seq_one_letter_code
_entity_poly.pdbx_strand_id
1 'polypeptide(L)' 'MSHTPNDGAPPGEYIVTVERRAMADDGGELSRIGRHELPVKYSRPDTSPFSFTVKAEPNELPELKLE' A
#
# COMPACT_ATOMS: atom_id res chain seq x y z
N MET A 1 13.18 -3.93 -17.61
CA MET A 1 12.51 -2.92 -16.76
C MET A 1 13.60 -2.04 -16.19
N SER A 2 13.62 -0.74 -16.50
CA SER A 2 14.69 0.16 -16.07
C SER A 2 14.26 0.90 -14.80
N HIS A 3 14.86 0.58 -13.66
CA HIS A 3 14.70 1.35 -12.42
C HIS A 3 15.54 2.62 -12.51
N THR A 4 14.95 3.77 -12.19
CA THR A 4 15.72 5.03 -12.05
C THR A 4 16.07 5.25 -10.57
N PRO A 5 17.15 5.99 -10.25
CA PRO A 5 17.55 6.25 -8.86
C PRO A 5 16.47 6.90 -7.98
N ASN A 6 15.42 7.49 -8.58
CA ASN A 6 14.32 8.16 -7.88
C ASN A 6 13.01 7.36 -7.91
N ASP A 7 13.05 6.05 -8.14
CA ASP A 7 11.86 5.17 -8.18
C ASP A 7 11.30 4.86 -6.76
N GLY A 8 11.99 5.30 -5.71
CA GLY A 8 11.60 5.12 -4.30
C GLY A 8 10.71 6.23 -3.74
N ALA A 9 10.04 5.94 -2.61
CA ALA A 9 9.36 6.97 -1.83
C ALA A 9 10.39 7.95 -1.23
N PRO A 10 10.10 9.28 -1.19
CA PRO A 10 10.94 10.23 -0.49
C PRO A 10 11.15 9.86 0.99
N PRO A 11 12.25 10.28 1.62
CA PRO A 11 12.43 10.15 3.06
C PRO A 11 11.35 10.91 3.82
N GLY A 12 10.83 10.31 4.90
CA GLY A 12 9.77 10.93 5.70
C GLY A 12 8.99 9.93 6.54
N GLU A 13 8.06 10.47 7.32
CA GLU A 13 7.07 9.68 8.06
C GLU A 13 5.83 9.47 7.20
N TYR A 14 5.38 8.23 7.14
CA TYR A 14 4.22 7.80 6.38
C TYR A 14 3.22 7.13 7.29
N ILE A 15 1.94 7.43 7.08
CA ILE A 15 0.85 6.64 7.63
C ILE A 15 0.47 5.57 6.61
N VAL A 16 0.38 4.32 7.07
CA VAL A 16 0.01 3.19 6.23
C VAL A 16 -1.50 2.98 6.33
N THR A 17 -2.19 3.05 5.20
CA THR A 17 -3.61 2.69 5.10
C THR A 17 -3.78 1.36 4.38
N VAL A 18 -4.71 0.55 4.84
CA VAL A 18 -5.02 -0.77 4.27
C VAL A 18 -6.48 -0.80 3.85
N GLU A 19 -6.71 -1.10 2.58
CA GLU A 19 -8.05 -1.34 2.06
C GLU A 19 -8.15 -2.79 1.59
N ARG A 20 -9.22 -3.46 2.03
CA ARG A 20 -9.65 -4.74 1.48
C ARG A 20 -11.11 -4.60 1.08
N ARG A 21 -11.42 -4.85 -0.18
CA ARG A 21 -12.77 -4.78 -0.73
C ARG A 21 -13.18 -6.17 -1.19
N ALA A 22 -14.43 -6.53 -0.90
CA ALA A 22 -15.04 -7.73 -1.45
C ALA A 22 -15.05 -7.67 -2.98
N MET A 23 -15.18 -8.82 -3.64
CA MET A 23 -15.41 -8.82 -5.08
C MET A 23 -16.78 -8.21 -5.37
N ALA A 24 -16.86 -7.40 -6.42
CA ALA A 24 -18.11 -6.86 -6.92
C ALA A 24 -18.97 -7.98 -7.51
N ASP A 25 -20.25 -8.04 -7.15
CA ASP A 25 -21.20 -8.86 -7.91
C ASP A 25 -21.44 -8.20 -9.27
N ASP A 26 -21.30 -8.98 -10.34
CA ASP A 26 -21.51 -8.54 -11.73
C ASP A 26 -22.97 -8.12 -11.94
N GLY A 27 -23.28 -6.84 -11.73
CA GLY A 27 -24.66 -6.35 -11.89
C GLY A 27 -24.84 -4.84 -12.06
N GLY A 28 -23.81 -4.00 -11.92
CA GLY A 28 -23.96 -2.56 -12.12
C GLY A 28 -22.70 -1.74 -11.88
N GLU A 29 -22.66 -0.53 -12.43
CA GLU A 29 -21.51 0.39 -12.37
C GLU A 29 -21.11 0.76 -10.93
N LEU A 30 -22.08 0.80 -10.01
CA LEU A 30 -21.89 1.01 -8.57
C LEU A 30 -21.51 -0.28 -7.81
N SER A 31 -21.85 -1.45 -8.35
CA SER A 31 -21.46 -2.74 -7.76
C SER A 31 -19.96 -3.00 -7.90
N ARG A 32 -19.28 -2.33 -8.84
CA ARG A 32 -17.84 -2.48 -9.13
C ARG A 32 -16.93 -2.12 -7.96
N ILE A 33 -17.40 -1.32 -7.01
CA ILE A 33 -16.67 -1.01 -5.79
C ILE A 33 -17.22 -1.90 -4.68
N GLY A 34 -16.63 -3.09 -4.54
CA GLY A 34 -17.07 -4.02 -3.51
C GLY A 34 -16.91 -3.46 -2.10
N ARG A 35 -17.71 -4.00 -1.18
CA ARG A 35 -17.78 -3.55 0.22
C ARG A 35 -16.41 -3.64 0.90
N HIS A 36 -16.04 -2.63 1.68
CA HIS A 36 -14.88 -2.72 2.58
C HIS A 36 -15.08 -3.83 3.61
N GLU A 37 -14.12 -4.77 3.66
CA GLU A 37 -14.12 -5.88 4.60
C GLU A 37 -13.36 -5.55 5.90
N LEU A 38 -12.56 -4.48 5.89
CA LEU A 38 -11.82 -4.01 7.05
C LEU A 38 -12.54 -2.82 7.73
N PRO A 39 -12.38 -2.68 9.06
CA PRO A 39 -12.82 -1.48 9.76
C PRO A 39 -12.24 -0.19 9.14
N VAL A 40 -13.06 0.86 9.06
CA VAL A 40 -12.70 2.16 8.45
C VAL A 40 -11.45 2.78 9.06
N LYS A 41 -11.13 2.47 10.34
CA LYS A 41 -9.93 3.00 10.98
C LYS A 41 -8.65 2.69 10.22
N TYR A 42 -8.61 1.59 9.47
CA TYR A 42 -7.44 1.19 8.69
C TYR A 42 -7.33 1.88 7.33
N SER A 43 -8.41 2.45 6.79
CA SER A 43 -8.42 3.07 5.47
C SER A 43 -8.21 4.58 5.49
N ARG A 44 -8.12 5.20 6.68
CA ARG A 44 -7.92 6.63 6.81
C ARG A 44 -6.60 6.98 7.51
N PRO A 45 -5.88 8.00 7.04
CA PRO A 45 -4.59 8.38 7.62
C PRO A 45 -4.72 8.99 9.03
N ASP A 46 -5.85 9.60 9.37
CA ASP A 46 -6.13 10.19 10.68
C ASP A 46 -6.42 9.15 11.77
N THR A 47 -6.82 7.93 11.38
CA THR A 47 -7.24 6.88 12.32
C THR A 47 -6.41 5.60 12.24
N SER A 48 -5.52 5.49 11.26
CA SER A 48 -4.72 4.29 11.08
C SER A 48 -3.71 4.15 12.23
N PRO A 49 -3.59 2.95 12.83
CA PRO A 49 -2.60 2.72 13.87
C PRO A 49 -1.20 2.42 13.33
N PHE A 50 -1.01 2.43 12.01
CA PHE A 50 0.23 2.01 11.36
C PHE A 50 1.00 3.20 10.81
N SER A 51 2.26 3.32 11.21
CA SER A 51 3.21 4.30 10.71
C SER A 51 4.50 3.63 10.26
N PHE A 52 5.16 4.20 9.27
CA PHE A 52 6.47 3.75 8.78
C PHE A 52 7.36 4.95 8.47
N THR A 53 8.66 4.81 8.70
CA THR A 53 9.66 5.84 8.41
C THR A 53 10.50 5.41 7.22
N VAL A 54 10.46 6.18 6.14
CA VAL A 54 11.36 6.01 4.99
C VAL A 54 12.62 6.82 5.25
N LYS A 55 13.78 6.17 5.17
CA LYS A 55 15.10 6.80 5.33
C LYS A 55 15.82 6.89 3.99
N ALA A 56 16.62 7.94 3.82
CA ALA A 56 17.56 8.02 2.70
C ALA A 56 18.74 7.08 2.98
N GLU A 57 18.63 5.84 2.52
CA GLU A 57 19.70 4.84 2.61
C GLU A 57 19.87 4.14 1.25
N PRO A 58 21.05 3.56 0.96
CA PRO A 58 21.24 2.73 -0.24
C PRO A 58 20.20 1.60 -0.29
N ASN A 59 19.49 1.47 -1.41
CA ASN A 59 18.53 0.38 -1.63
C ASN A 59 19.27 -0.90 -2.07
N GLU A 60 20.02 -1.50 -1.14
CA GLU A 60 20.73 -2.76 -1.36
C GLU A 60 19.78 -3.95 -1.10
N LEU A 61 19.06 -4.37 -2.14
CA LEU A 61 18.26 -5.59 -2.07
C LEU A 61 19.20 -6.81 -2.19
N PRO A 62 19.16 -7.77 -1.25
CA PRO A 62 19.95 -8.99 -1.37
C PRO A 62 19.54 -9.78 -2.61
N GLU A 63 20.50 -10.43 -3.27
CA GLU A 63 20.19 -11.33 -4.39
C GLU A 63 19.24 -12.44 -3.93
N LEU A 64 18.06 -12.50 -4.54
CA LEU A 64 17.12 -13.61 -4.36
C LEU A 64 17.70 -14.85 -5.06
N LYS A 65 18.27 -15.77 -4.30
CA LYS A 65 18.64 -17.10 -4.80
C LYS A 65 17.39 -17.98 -4.83
N LEU A 66 17.05 -18.47 -6.01
CA LEU A 66 16.08 -19.54 -6.19
C LEU A 66 16.84 -20.86 -6.01
N GLU A 67 16.51 -21.62 -4.95
CA GLU A 67 16.91 -23.03 -4.83
C GLU A 67 15.91 -23.94 -5.57
#